data_AF-A0A2E6VA72-F1
#
_entry.id   AF-A0A2E6VA72-F1
#
_cell.length_a   1.000
_cell.length_b   1.000
_cell.length_c   1.000
_cell.angle_alpha   90.00
_cell.angle_beta   90.00
_cell.angle_gamma   90.00
#
_symmetry.space_group_name_H-M   'P 1'
#
loop_
_entity.id
_entity.type
_entity.pdbx_description
1 polymer ?
#
loop_
_entity_poly.entity_id
_entity_poly.type
_entity_poly.pdbx_seq_one_letter_code
_entity_poly.pdbx_strand_id
1 'polypeptide(L)'
;MYKNDKVIRRYSESFKLKILDELTTGKLNKNQLGKLYGINPTTINEWIRKYERKDLMNTRIKVETKDEITRIKELQKKIEQLKKLLLKKDLDAMVEESYLEVAAEKLGYKSVIELKKKLNTKP
;
A
#
# COMPACT_ATOMS: atom_id res chain seq x y z
N MET A 1 -27.13 -11.51 31.84
CA MET A 1 -25.74 -11.02 32.03
C MET A 1 -24.79 -12.14 31.63
N TYR A 2 -23.82 -11.88 30.75
CA TYR A 2 -22.81 -12.89 30.39
C TYR A 2 -21.88 -13.15 31.57
N LYS A 3 -21.76 -14.41 32.01
CA LYS A 3 -20.73 -14.83 32.96
C LYS A 3 -19.40 -14.87 32.22
N ASN A 4 -18.51 -13.93 32.55
CA ASN A 4 -17.22 -13.82 31.89
C ASN A 4 -16.16 -14.53 32.74
N ASP A 5 -16.17 -15.86 32.75
CA ASP A 5 -15.24 -16.72 33.51
C ASP A 5 -13.85 -16.81 32.87
N LYS A 6 -13.47 -15.81 32.06
CA LYS A 6 -12.21 -15.81 31.34
C LYS A 6 -11.05 -15.54 32.30
N VAL A 7 -10.12 -16.49 32.38
CA VAL A 7 -8.88 -16.32 33.16
C VAL A 7 -8.03 -15.21 32.57
N ILE A 8 -7.89 -14.10 33.31
CA ILE A 8 -7.01 -12.98 32.95
C ILE A 8 -5.63 -13.25 33.55
N ARG A 9 -4.64 -13.51 32.68
CA ARG A 9 -3.24 -13.65 33.11
C ARG A 9 -2.56 -12.28 33.14
N ARG A 10 -1.92 -11.95 34.25
CA ARG A 10 -1.08 -10.76 34.42
C ARG A 10 0.35 -11.21 34.66
N TYR A 11 1.29 -10.60 33.96
CA TYR A 11 2.71 -10.94 34.02
C TYR A 11 3.48 -9.80 34.69
N SER A 12 4.34 -10.14 35.65
CA SER A 12 5.24 -9.19 36.29
C SER A 12 6.26 -8.65 35.29
N GLU A 13 6.83 -7.47 35.57
CA GLU A 13 7.79 -6.85 34.64
C GLU A 13 9.09 -7.66 34.56
N SER A 14 9.56 -8.22 35.69
CA SER A 14 10.72 -9.10 35.75
C SER A 14 10.54 -10.35 34.88
N PHE A 15 9.35 -10.93 34.88
CA PHE A 15 9.04 -12.09 34.04
C PHE A 15 9.07 -11.73 32.55
N LYS A 16 8.54 -10.58 32.15
CA LYS A 16 8.62 -10.12 30.74
C LYS A 16 10.06 -9.96 30.27
N LEU A 17 10.90 -9.35 31.10
CA LEU A 17 12.32 -9.16 30.80
C LEU A 17 13.05 -10.49 30.66
N LYS A 18 12.80 -11.45 31.57
CA LYS A 18 13.35 -12.81 31.48
C LYS A 18 13.03 -13.47 30.14
N ILE A 19 11.78 -13.40 29.69
CA ILE A 19 11.35 -14.01 28.42
C ILE A 19 12.02 -13.32 27.22
N LEU A 20 12.20 -12.00 27.26
CA LEU A 20 12.90 -11.27 26.20
C LEU A 20 14.40 -11.62 26.17
N ASP A 21 15.03 -11.80 27.33
CA ASP A 21 16.42 -12.23 27.42
C ASP A 21 16.62 -13.65 26.86
N GLU A 22 15.74 -14.59 27.23
CA GLU A 22 15.73 -15.95 26.65
C GLU A 22 15.51 -15.94 25.13
N LEU A 23 14.72 -14.99 24.62
CA LEU A 23 14.52 -14.81 23.19
C LEU A 23 15.79 -14.27 22.51
N THR A 24 16.55 -13.39 23.16
CA THR A 24 17.82 -12.88 22.62
C THR A 24 18.91 -13.92 22.53
N THR A 25 18.90 -14.91 23.44
CA THR A 25 19.87 -16.02 23.39
C THR A 25 19.66 -16.91 22.16
N GLY A 26 18.53 -16.80 21.46
CA GLY A 26 18.25 -17.50 20.21
C GLY A 26 18.01 -19.01 20.35
N LYS A 27 18.04 -19.55 21.59
CA LYS A 27 17.86 -20.99 21.85
C LYS A 27 16.44 -21.47 21.53
N LEU A 28 15.44 -20.61 21.73
CA LEU A 28 14.03 -20.93 21.54
C LEU A 28 13.35 -19.83 20.72
N ASN A 29 12.50 -20.24 19.78
CA ASN A 29 11.66 -19.32 19.02
C ASN A 29 10.45 -18.87 19.88
N LYS A 30 9.83 -17.73 19.54
CA LYS A 30 8.64 -17.17 20.22
C LYS A 30 7.52 -18.18 20.40
N ASN A 31 7.30 -19.03 19.40
CA ASN A 31 6.28 -20.08 19.45
C ASN A 31 6.64 -21.18 20.46
N GLN A 32 7.92 -21.53 20.60
CA GLN A 32 8.38 -22.51 21.58
C GLN A 32 8.33 -21.94 22.99
N LEU A 33 8.79 -20.69 23.19
CA LEU A 33 8.66 -19.98 24.47
C LEU A 33 7.19 -19.81 24.89
N GLY A 34 6.33 -19.47 23.93
CA GLY A 34 4.89 -19.36 24.18
C GLY A 34 4.28 -20.68 24.65
N LYS A 35 4.67 -21.81 24.04
CA LYS A 35 4.22 -23.15 24.47
C LYS A 35 4.78 -23.53 25.84
N LEU A 36 6.05 -23.23 26.11
CA LEU A 36 6.73 -23.58 27.36
C LEU A 36 6.11 -22.86 28.57
N TYR A 37 5.82 -21.57 28.42
CA TYR A 37 5.33 -20.73 29.51
C TYR A 37 3.81 -20.47 29.46
N GLY A 38 3.09 -21.07 28.50
CA GLY A 38 1.64 -20.87 28.33
C GLY A 38 1.26 -19.45 27.89
N ILE A 39 2.17 -18.75 27.21
CA ILE A 39 2.02 -17.36 26.75
C ILE A 39 1.66 -17.37 25.27
N ASN A 40 0.72 -16.51 24.87
CA ASN A 40 0.44 -16.35 23.45
C ASN A 40 1.63 -15.62 22.76
N PRO A 41 2.14 -16.11 21.62
CA PRO A 41 3.19 -15.42 20.86
C PRO A 41 2.87 -13.95 20.53
N THR A 42 1.59 -13.61 20.40
CA THR A 42 1.14 -12.21 20.25
C THR A 42 1.49 -11.34 21.45
N THR A 43 1.31 -11.84 22.68
CA THR A 43 1.69 -11.15 23.92
C THR A 43 3.20 -10.93 24.00
N ILE A 44 4.01 -11.88 23.54
CA ILE A 44 5.47 -11.71 23.45
C ILE A 44 5.82 -10.59 22.45
N ASN A 45 5.14 -10.53 21.29
CA ASN A 45 5.32 -9.43 20.33
C ASN A 45 4.89 -8.06 20.88
N GLU A 46 3.85 -8.00 21.72
CA GLU A 46 3.45 -6.77 22.42
C GLU A 46 4.55 -6.30 23.37
N TRP A 47 5.21 -7.21 24.10
CA TRP A 47 6.35 -6.85 24.94
C TRP A 47 7.53 -6.36 24.10
N ILE A 48 7.86 -7.04 23.02
CA ILE A 48 8.93 -6.61 22.09
C ILE A 48 8.67 -5.17 21.61
N ARG A 49 7.42 -4.82 21.29
CA ARG A 49 7.04 -3.45 20.94
C ARG A 49 7.14 -2.49 22.12
N LYS A 50 6.64 -2.88 23.30
CA LYS A 50 6.66 -2.06 24.53
C LYS A 50 8.09 -1.69 24.96
N TYR A 51 9.04 -2.62 24.83
CA TYR A 51 10.44 -2.41 25.19
C TYR A 51 11.32 -2.02 23.98
N GLU A 52 10.72 -1.67 22.85
CA GLU A 52 11.40 -1.19 21.64
C GLU A 52 12.52 -2.12 21.11
N ARG A 53 12.42 -3.42 21.36
CA ARG A 53 13.40 -4.44 20.96
C ARG A 53 13.24 -4.82 19.48
N LYS A 54 13.56 -3.88 18.59
CA LYS A 54 13.45 -4.07 17.12
C LYS A 54 14.29 -5.25 16.63
N ASP A 55 15.39 -5.55 17.32
CA ASP A 55 16.26 -6.70 17.08
C ASP A 55 15.53 -8.05 17.20
N LEU A 56 14.48 -8.12 18.02
CA LEU A 56 13.68 -9.32 18.25
C LEU A 56 12.44 -9.38 17.34
N MET A 57 12.24 -8.42 16.43
CA MET A 57 11.12 -8.48 15.49
C MET A 57 11.34 -9.53 14.40
N ASN A 58 10.25 -10.17 13.96
CA ASN A 58 10.34 -11.17 12.90
C ASN A 58 10.64 -10.49 11.56
N THR A 59 11.65 -10.98 10.84
CA THR A 59 11.85 -10.65 9.43
C THR A 59 10.67 -11.19 8.62
N ARG A 60 9.92 -10.29 7.98
CA ARG A 60 8.85 -10.67 7.07
C ARG A 60 9.45 -10.96 5.70
N ILE A 61 9.59 -12.24 5.37
CA ILE A 61 9.95 -12.67 4.02
C ILE A 61 8.64 -13.02 3.30
N LYS A 62 8.33 -12.29 2.23
CA LYS A 62 7.23 -12.63 1.35
C LYS A 62 7.74 -13.62 0.32
N VAL A 63 7.21 -14.84 0.35
CA VAL A 63 7.53 -15.88 -0.64
C VAL A 63 6.51 -15.74 -1.77
N GLU A 64 6.95 -15.24 -2.91
CA GLU A 64 6.13 -15.09 -4.12
C GLU A 64 6.47 -16.20 -5.11
N THR A 65 5.47 -16.67 -5.86
CA THR A 65 5.71 -17.64 -6.93
C THR A 65 6.35 -16.94 -8.14
N LYS A 66 7.11 -17.69 -8.97
CA LYS A 66 7.77 -17.10 -10.16
C LYS A 66 6.79 -16.38 -11.09
N ASP A 67 5.56 -16.88 -11.17
CA ASP A 67 4.48 -16.34 -12.02
C ASP A 67 3.91 -15.01 -11.49
N GLU A 68 3.94 -14.79 -10.18
CA GLU A 68 3.52 -13.52 -9.58
C GLU A 68 4.51 -12.40 -9.91
N ILE A 69 5.81 -12.71 -9.89
CA ILE A 69 6.87 -11.75 -10.21
C ILE A 69 6.80 -11.32 -11.68
N THR A 70 6.59 -12.26 -12.59
CA THR A 70 6.42 -11.96 -14.03
C THR A 70 5.18 -11.12 -14.27
N ARG A 71 4.05 -11.46 -13.63
CA ARG A 71 2.80 -10.69 -13.74
C ARG A 71 2.94 -9.26 -13.20
N ILE A 72 3.66 -9.07 -12.09
CA ILE A 72 3.95 -7.72 -11.56
C ILE A 72 4.73 -6.90 -12.59
N LYS A 73 5.75 -7.48 -13.23
CA LYS A 73 6.55 -6.79 -14.26
C LYS A 73 5.73 -6.44 -15.50
N GLU A 74 4.90 -7.37 -15.97
CA GLU A 74 4.00 -7.12 -17.10
C GLU A 74 3.00 -5.99 -16.80
N LEU A 75 2.41 -6.00 -15.61
CA LEU A 75 1.50 -4.95 -15.16
C LEU A 75 2.21 -3.59 -15.07
N GLN A 76 3.43 -3.54 -14.54
CA GLN A 76 4.23 -2.30 -14.49
C GLN A 76 4.50 -1.77 -15.90
N LYS A 77 4.92 -2.63 -16.84
CA LYS A 77 5.14 -2.24 -18.24
C LYS A 77 3.86 -1.72 -18.91
N LYS A 78 2.72 -2.36 -18.63
CA LYS A 78 1.42 -1.92 -19.16
C LYS A 78 1.00 -0.57 -18.60
N ILE A 79 1.23 -0.32 -17.30
CA ILE A 79 0.98 0.98 -16.68
C ILE A 79 1.84 2.07 -17.34
N GLU A 80 3.12 1.79 -17.60
CA GLU A 80 4.01 2.76 -18.25
C GLU A 80 3.55 3.08 -19.69
N GLN A 81 3.18 2.06 -20.46
CA GLN A 81 2.64 2.22 -21.81
C GLN A 81 1.34 3.04 -21.82
N LEU A 82 0.42 2.75 -20.89
CA LEU A 82 -0.84 3.48 -20.77
C LEU A 82 -0.62 4.95 -20.39
N LYS A 83 0.31 5.24 -19.47
CA LYS A 83 0.67 6.62 -19.12
C LYS A 83 1.23 7.39 -20.32
N LYS A 84 2.10 6.77 -21.11
CA LYS A 84 2.65 7.38 -22.34
C LYS A 84 1.56 7.69 -23.37
N LEU A 85 0.63 6.76 -23.57
CA LEU A 85 -0.49 6.96 -24.49
C LEU A 85 -1.44 8.07 -24.01
N LEU A 86 -1.68 8.17 -22.71
CA LEU A 86 -2.50 9.23 -22.13
C LEU A 86 -1.87 10.60 -22.37
N LEU A 87 -0.59 10.76 -22.04
CA LEU A 87 0.14 12.01 -22.28
C LEU A 87 0.14 12.42 -23.76
N LYS A 88 0.29 11.46 -24.68
CA LYS A 88 0.22 11.73 -26.11
C LYS A 88 -1.16 12.26 -26.50
N LYS A 89 -2.24 11.62 -26.02
CA LYS A 89 -3.61 12.09 -26.28
C LYS A 89 -3.88 13.48 -25.72
N ASP A 90 -3.36 13.79 -24.53
CA ASP A 90 -3.52 15.13 -23.94
C ASP A 90 -2.80 16.19 -24.77
N LEU A 91 -1.60 15.89 -25.29
CA LEU A 91 -0.87 16.77 -26.20
C LEU A 91 -1.61 16.95 -27.54
N ASP A 92 -2.10 15.87 -28.13
CA ASP A 92 -2.86 15.91 -29.38
C ASP A 92 -4.12 16.77 -29.20
N ALA A 93 -4.83 16.64 -28.06
CA ALA A 93 -6.00 17.46 -27.73
C ALA A 93 -5.67 18.95 -27.55
N MET A 94 -4.57 19.28 -26.87
CA MET A 94 -4.12 20.68 -26.74
C MET A 94 -3.79 21.30 -28.10
N VAL A 95 -3.16 20.53 -28.98
CA VAL A 95 -2.84 20.96 -30.34
C VAL A 95 -4.13 21.18 -31.14
N GLU A 96 -5.09 20.26 -31.08
CA GLU A 96 -6.41 20.41 -31.72
C GLU A 96 -7.18 21.65 -31.21
N GLU A 97 -7.13 21.92 -29.90
CA GLU A 97 -7.73 23.13 -29.32
C GLU A 97 -7.07 24.41 -29.85
N SER A 98 -5.74 24.45 -29.94
CA SER A 98 -5.02 25.60 -30.50
C SER A 98 -5.36 25.84 -31.98
N TYR A 99 -5.50 24.76 -32.77
CA TYR A 99 -5.93 24.88 -34.17
C TYR A 99 -7.36 25.39 -34.30
N LEU A 100 -8.26 24.97 -33.40
CA LEU A 100 -9.64 25.47 -33.33
C LEU A 100 -9.70 26.95 -32.99
N GLU A 101 -8.84 27.44 -32.08
CA GLU A 101 -8.72 28.87 -31.76
C GLU A 101 -8.33 29.69 -32.98
N VAL A 102 -7.25 29.29 -33.67
CA VAL A 102 -6.79 29.97 -34.89
C VAL A 102 -7.85 29.94 -35.99
N ALA A 103 -8.57 28.82 -36.15
CA ALA A 103 -9.66 28.71 -37.12
C ALA A 103 -10.84 29.64 -36.76
N ALA A 104 -11.20 29.75 -35.48
CA ALA A 104 -12.26 30.64 -35.02
C ALA A 104 -11.92 32.11 -35.27
N GLU A 105 -10.68 32.52 -34.99
CA GLU A 105 -10.19 33.88 -35.28
C GLU A 105 -10.25 34.21 -36.78
N LYS A 106 -9.75 33.30 -37.64
CA LYS A 106 -9.79 33.48 -39.10
C LYS A 106 -11.20 33.58 -39.66
N LEU A 107 -12.18 32.93 -39.03
CA LEU A 107 -13.59 32.99 -39.40
C LEU A 107 -14.32 34.20 -38.78
N GLY A 108 -13.63 35.06 -38.01
CA GLY A 108 -14.18 36.28 -37.44
C GLY A 108 -14.97 36.09 -36.14
N TYR A 109 -14.78 34.97 -35.44
CA TYR A 109 -15.40 34.70 -34.15
C TYR A 109 -14.49 35.13 -32.99
N LYS A 110 -15.07 35.62 -31.88
CA LYS A 110 -14.30 36.09 -30.73
C LYS A 110 -13.81 34.94 -29.83
N SER A 111 -14.41 33.75 -29.94
CA SER A 111 -13.93 32.56 -29.23
C SER A 111 -14.40 31.26 -29.89
N VAL A 112 -13.70 30.16 -29.57
CA VAL A 112 -14.07 28.78 -29.97
C VAL A 112 -15.47 28.40 -29.49
N ILE A 113 -15.93 28.96 -28.36
CA ILE A 113 -17.26 28.68 -27.79
C ILE A 113 -18.38 29.23 -28.67
N GLU A 114 -18.19 30.41 -29.28
CA GLU A 114 -19.17 31.00 -30.20
C GLU A 114 -19.30 30.20 -31.49
N LEU A 115 -18.17 29.72 -32.01
CA LEU A 115 -18.12 28.86 -33.19
C LEU A 115 -18.83 27.51 -32.93
N LYS A 116 -18.54 26.86 -31.79
CA LYS A 116 -19.20 25.61 -31.39
C LYS A 116 -20.72 25.77 -31.21
N LYS A 117 -21.18 26.88 -30.63
CA LYS A 117 -22.63 27.18 -30.46
C LYS A 117 -23.35 27.37 -31.79
N LYS A 118 -22.72 27.99 -32.79
CA LYS A 118 -23.30 28.17 -34.13
C LYS A 118 -23.33 26.88 -34.95
N LEU A 119 -22.32 26.02 -34.80
CA LEU A 119 -22.24 24.76 -35.54
C LEU A 119 -23.28 23.72 -35.08
N ASN A 120 -23.84 23.88 -33.87
CA ASN A 120 -24.92 23.05 -33.31
C ASN A 120 -24.69 21.52 -33.43
N THR A 121 -23.42 21.10 -33.53
CA THR A 121 -23.01 19.70 -33.54
C THR A 121 -22.98 19.23 -32.09
N LYS A 122 -23.91 18.34 -31.72
CA LYS A 122 -23.86 17.63 -30.43
C LYS A 122 -22.58 16.78 -30.36
N PRO A 123 -22.02 16.60 -29.14
CA PRO A 123 -20.88 15.72 -28.94
C PRO A 123 -21.18 14.27 -29.35
#